data_AF-A0A854CLB5-F1
#
_entry.id   AF-A0A854CLB5-F1
#
_cell.length_a   1.000
_cell.length_b   1.000
_cell.length_c   1.000
_cell.angle_alpha   90.00
_cell.angle_beta   90.00
_cell.angle_gamma   90.00
#
_symmetry.space_group_name_H-M   'P 1'
#
loop_
_entity.id
_entity.type
_entity.pdbx_description
1 polymer ?
#
loop_
_entity_poly.entity_id
_entity_poly.type
_entity_poly.pdbx_seq_one_letter_code
_entity_poly.pdbx_strand_id
1 'polypeptide(L)'
;MRVPKVLRISLGALFLVHGLTTLLVFTPAGTVACFQSLGLPAALAYVSMTLELGLAVSLLLGVPLLLGTIVTVHGANGFGVSNPGGGREYPA
;
A
#
# COMPACT_ATOMS: atom_id res chain seq x y z
N MET A 1 2.17 10.92 14.93
CA MET A 1 2.87 9.67 15.32
C MET A 1 4.01 9.43 14.33
N ARG A 2 5.27 9.28 14.76
CA ARG A 2 6.37 8.90 13.84
C ARG A 2 6.28 7.40 13.61
N VAL A 3 5.98 6.97 12.40
CA VAL A 3 6.16 5.56 12.02
C VAL A 3 7.65 5.24 12.15
N PRO A 4 8.07 4.25 12.94
CA PRO A 4 9.48 3.91 13.09
C PRO A 4 10.03 3.51 11.70
N LYS A 5 11.15 4.13 11.29
CA LYS A 5 11.78 3.83 9.98
C LYS A 5 12.07 2.34 9.82
N VAL A 6 12.50 1.70 10.91
CA VAL A 6 12.77 0.26 10.96
C VAL A 6 11.50 -0.53 10.65
N LEU A 7 10.39 -0.24 11.34
CA LEU A 7 9.12 -0.94 11.11
C LEU A 7 8.64 -0.80 9.65
N ARG A 8 8.73 0.41 9.10
CA ARG A 8 8.33 0.70 7.73
C ARG A 8 9.15 -0.11 6.72
N ILE A 9 10.47 -0.09 6.86
CA ILE A 9 11.38 -0.79 5.96
C ILE A 9 11.21 -2.31 6.12
N SER A 10 11.12 -2.81 7.35
CA SER A 10 10.93 -4.24 7.61
C SER A 10 9.63 -4.78 7.02
N LEU A 11 8.51 -4.07 7.20
CA LEU A 11 7.24 -4.45 6.58
C LEU A 11 7.29 -4.34 5.06
N GLY A 12 7.88 -3.27 4.53
CA GLY A 12 8.04 -3.10 3.07
C GLY A 12 8.87 -4.21 2.45
N ALA A 13 9.97 -4.61 3.08
CA ALA A 13 10.80 -5.73 2.64
C ALA A 13 10.07 -7.07 2.76
N LEU A 14 9.30 -7.30 3.83
CA LEU A 14 8.50 -8.52 4.00
C LEU A 14 7.47 -8.66 2.86
N PHE A 15 6.68 -7.62 2.60
CA PHE A 15 5.71 -7.62 1.50
C PHE A 15 6.39 -7.74 0.14
N LEU A 16 7.57 -7.14 -0.04
CA LEU A 16 8.32 -7.28 -1.28
C LEU A 16 8.76 -8.72 -1.51
N VAL A 17 9.34 -9.38 -0.50
CA VAL A 17 9.76 -10.77 -0.59
C VAL A 17 8.54 -11.67 -0.84
N HIS A 18 7.43 -11.46 -0.14
CA HIS A 18 6.22 -12.26 -0.34
C HIS A 18 5.63 -12.06 -1.74
N GLY A 19 5.44 -10.82 -2.17
CA GLY A 19 4.90 -10.49 -3.49
C GLY A 19 5.80 -10.96 -4.64
N LEU A 20 7.13 -10.88 -4.48
CA LEU A 20 8.06 -11.44 -5.47
C LEU A 20 8.06 -12.97 -5.46
N THR A 21 7.83 -13.60 -4.32
CA THR A 21 7.66 -15.06 -4.24
C THR A 21 6.41 -15.49 -4.99
N THR A 22 5.28 -14.80 -4.81
CA THR A 22 4.04 -15.10 -5.54
C THR A 22 4.16 -14.80 -7.04
N LEU A 23 4.90 -13.75 -7.43
CA LEU A 23 5.07 -13.36 -8.84
C LEU A 23 6.13 -14.18 -9.59
N LEU A 24 7.30 -14.44 -8.99
CA LEU A 24 8.46 -15.01 -9.69
C LEU A 24 8.70 -16.48 -9.35
N VAL A 25 8.41 -16.91 -8.12
CA VAL A 25 8.68 -18.28 -7.67
C VAL A 25 7.48 -19.18 -7.93
N PHE A 26 6.31 -18.82 -7.39
CA PHE A 26 5.07 -19.55 -7.66
C PHE A 26 4.52 -19.24 -9.05
N THR A 27 4.84 -18.07 -9.60
CA THR A 27 4.17 -17.46 -10.76
C THR A 27 2.69 -17.15 -10.50
N PRO A 28 2.06 -16.30 -11.32
CA PRO A 28 0.62 -16.06 -11.20
C PRO A 28 -0.22 -17.34 -11.27
N ALA A 29 0.13 -18.27 -12.16
CA ALA A 29 -0.58 -19.54 -12.30
C ALA A 29 -0.44 -20.42 -11.04
N GLY A 30 0.75 -20.54 -10.47
CA GLY A 30 0.97 -21.33 -9.25
C GLY A 30 0.32 -20.68 -8.02
N THR A 31 0.28 -19.35 -7.94
CA THR A 31 -0.42 -18.65 -6.86
C THR A 31 -1.94 -18.86 -6.95
N VAL A 32 -2.53 -18.82 -8.14
CA VAL A 32 -3.94 -19.18 -8.36
C VAL A 32 -4.22 -20.63 -7.95
N ALA A 33 -3.37 -21.56 -8.36
CA ALA A 33 -3.51 -22.98 -8.00
C ALA A 33 -3.44 -23.19 -6.48
N CYS A 34 -2.56 -22.47 -5.78
CA CYS A 34 -2.47 -22.47 -4.32
C CYS A 34 -3.78 -22.01 -3.68
N PHE A 35 -4.33 -20.88 -4.11
CA PHE A 35 -5.63 -20.39 -3.61
C PHE A 35 -6.77 -21.39 -3.86
N GLN A 36 -6.83 -21.96 -5.06
CA GLN A 36 -7.84 -22.97 -5.38
C GLN A 36 -7.70 -24.24 -4.53
N SER A 37 -6.48 -24.66 -4.20
CA SER A 37 -6.25 -25.80 -3.30
C SER A 37 -6.77 -25.56 -1.87
N LEU A 38 -6.88 -24.29 -1.47
CA LEU A 38 -7.46 -23.85 -0.19
C LEU A 38 -8.99 -23.61 -0.28
N GLY A 39 -9.61 -23.86 -1.44
CA GLY A 39 -11.02 -23.57 -1.70
C GLY A 39 -11.35 -22.08 -1.90
N LEU A 40 -10.32 -21.24 -2.12
CA LEU A 40 -10.49 -19.81 -2.32
C LEU A 40 -10.72 -19.47 -3.82
N PRO A 41 -11.47 -18.39 -4.11
CA PRO A 41 -11.63 -17.90 -5.48
C PRO A 41 -10.29 -17.49 -6.11
N ALA A 42 -10.09 -17.84 -7.39
CA ALA A 42 -8.88 -17.48 -8.15
C ALA A 42 -8.63 -15.96 -8.20
N ALA A 43 -9.69 -15.15 -8.20
CA ALA A 43 -9.57 -13.69 -8.18
C ALA A 43 -8.79 -13.18 -6.94
N LEU A 44 -8.93 -13.85 -5.78
CA LEU A 44 -8.23 -13.44 -4.56
C LEU A 44 -6.71 -13.62 -4.68
N ALA A 45 -6.23 -14.55 -5.49
CA ALA A 45 -4.79 -14.73 -5.72
C ALA A 45 -4.18 -13.47 -6.38
N TYR A 46 -4.85 -12.96 -7.42
CA TYR A 46 -4.40 -11.74 -8.12
C TYR A 46 -4.55 -10.50 -7.24
N VAL A 47 -5.67 -10.36 -6.51
CA VAL A 47 -5.87 -9.25 -5.58
C VAL A 47 -4.78 -9.24 -4.51
N SER A 48 -4.51 -10.38 -3.89
CA SER A 48 -3.48 -10.51 -2.86
C SER A 48 -2.10 -10.14 -3.41
N MET A 49 -1.69 -10.76 -4.53
CA MET A 49 -0.40 -10.47 -5.17
C MET A 49 -0.23 -8.98 -5.50
N THR A 50 -1.26 -8.35 -6.05
CA THR A 50 -1.22 -6.92 -6.42
C THR A 50 -1.13 -6.03 -5.18
N LEU A 51 -1.89 -6.35 -4.13
CA LEU A 51 -1.84 -5.62 -2.87
C LEU A 51 -0.49 -5.75 -2.19
N GLU A 52 0.12 -6.94 -2.16
CA GLU A 52 1.43 -7.13 -1.54
C GLU A 52 2.51 -6.31 -2.22
N LEU A 53 2.56 -6.34 -3.56
CA LEU A 53 3.51 -5.52 -4.32
C LEU A 53 3.23 -4.02 -4.17
N GLY A 54 1.96 -3.62 -4.19
CA GLY A 54 1.56 -2.22 -3.97
C GLY A 54 1.92 -1.72 -2.57
N LEU A 55 1.71 -2.53 -1.54
CA LEU A 55 2.08 -2.23 -0.15
C LEU A 55 3.60 -2.17 0.02
N ALA A 56 4.34 -3.09 -0.60
CA ALA A 56 5.79 -3.08 -0.60
C ALA A 56 6.34 -1.75 -1.15
N VAL A 57 5.87 -1.34 -2.33
CA VAL A 57 6.26 -0.08 -2.96
C VAL A 57 5.85 1.11 -2.07
N SER A 58 4.61 1.13 -1.58
CA SER A 58 4.10 2.23 -0.76
C SER A 58 4.90 2.40 0.53
N LEU A 59 5.21 1.30 1.22
CA LEU A 59 5.98 1.31 2.45
C LEU A 59 7.44 1.69 2.22
N LEU A 60 8.08 1.20 1.15
CA LEU A 60 9.49 1.52 0.87
C LEU A 60 9.66 2.96 0.39
N LEU A 61 8.79 3.44 -0.50
CA LEU A 61 8.85 4.81 -1.02
C LEU A 61 8.27 5.86 -0.06
N GLY A 62 7.37 5.45 0.83
CA GLY A 62 6.80 6.35 1.84
C GLY A 62 5.65 7.17 1.30
N VAL A 63 4.87 6.54 0.44
CA VAL A 63 3.67 7.13 -0.12
C VAL A 63 2.74 7.49 1.03
N PRO A 64 2.41 8.78 1.24
CA PRO A 64 1.47 9.18 2.27
C PRO A 64 0.08 8.62 1.95
N LEU A 65 -0.56 7.92 2.90
CA LEU A 65 -1.94 7.44 2.72
C LEU A 65 -2.90 8.58 2.34
N LEU A 66 -2.63 9.79 2.81
CA LEU A 66 -3.45 10.99 2.61
C LEU A 66 -3.02 11.81 1.38
N LEU A 67 -2.17 11.27 0.50
CA LEU A 67 -1.72 12.03 -0.68
C LEU A 67 -2.90 12.44 -1.56
N GLY A 68 -3.92 11.58 -1.69
CA GLY A 68 -5.14 11.88 -2.44
C GLY A 68 -5.85 13.12 -1.90
N THR A 69 -6.19 13.14 -0.61
CA THR A 69 -6.89 14.25 0.04
C THR A 69 -6.02 15.52 0.12
N ILE A 70 -4.71 15.39 0.31
CA ILE A 70 -3.77 16.50 0.22
C ILE A 70 -3.82 17.15 -1.17
N VAL A 71 -3.93 16.38 -2.25
CA VAL A 71 -3.95 16.91 -3.62
C VAL A 71 -5.35 17.41 -4.01
N THR A 72 -6.40 16.68 -3.70
CA THR A 72 -7.76 16.95 -4.22
C THR A 72 -8.59 17.86 -3.33
N VAL A 73 -8.34 17.90 -2.02
CA VAL A 73 -9.16 18.65 -1.05
C VAL A 73 -8.38 19.85 -0.49
N HIS A 74 -7.13 19.66 -0.09
CA HIS A 74 -6.36 20.67 0.65
C HIS A 74 -5.18 21.27 -0.13
N GLY A 75 -5.02 20.90 -1.41
CA GLY A 75 -3.80 21.19 -2.18
C GLY A 75 -3.54 22.69 -2.36
N ALA A 76 -4.61 23.46 -2.55
CA ALA A 76 -4.57 24.92 -2.68
C ALA A 76 -4.54 25.67 -1.34
N ASN A 77 -4.84 25.00 -0.22
CA ASN A 77 -5.18 25.63 1.05
C ASN A 77 -3.97 25.75 2.01
N GLY A 78 -2.72 25.69 1.54
CA GLY A 78 -1.53 25.79 2.40
C GLY A 78 -1.44 24.70 3.48
N PHE A 79 -0.66 24.89 4.55
CA PHE A 79 -0.58 23.92 5.65
C PHE A 79 -1.60 24.17 6.77
N GLY A 80 -1.72 25.42 7.22
CA GLY A 80 -2.46 25.80 8.43
C GLY A 80 -3.97 25.49 8.45
N VAL A 81 -4.46 25.01 9.59
CA VAL A 81 -5.87 24.75 9.93
C VAL A 81 -6.74 26.00 9.80
N SER A 82 -6.15 27.18 10.02
CA SER A 82 -6.83 28.47 9.93
C SER A 82 -7.05 28.96 8.51
N ASN A 83 -6.53 28.27 7.49
CA ASN A 83 -6.77 28.65 6.10
C ASN A 83 -8.23 28.40 5.72
N PRO A 84 -8.85 29.25 4.89
CA PRO A 84 -10.21 29.05 4.41
C PRO A 84 -10.37 27.65 3.78
N GLY A 85 -11.31 26.85 4.29
CA GLY A 85 -11.52 25.46 3.84
C GLY A 85 -10.58 24.41 4.47
N GLY A 86 -9.71 24.79 5.41
CA GLY A 86 -8.76 23.91 6.10
C GLY A 86 -7.53 23.58 5.25
N GLY A 87 -6.34 23.70 5.84
CA GLY A 87 -5.07 23.36 5.17
C GLY A 87 -4.71 21.88 5.21
N ARG A 88 -3.56 21.52 4.63
CA ARG A 88 -3.06 20.12 4.51
C ARG A 88 -2.87 19.39 5.84
N GLU A 89 -2.89 20.09 6.97
CA GLU A 89 -2.85 19.48 8.31
C GLU A 89 -4.20 18.95 8.79
N TYR A 90 -5.31 19.29 8.13
CA TYR A 90 -6.62 18.71 8.42
C TYR A 90 -6.61 17.20 8.15
N PRO A 91 -7.04 16.36 9.11
CA PRO A 91 -7.35 14.98 8.82
C PRO A 91 -8.55 14.95 7.88
N ALA A 92 -8.34 14.43 6.68
CA ALA A 92 -9.35 14.22 5.65
C ALA A 92 -9.75 12.75 5.58
#